data_AF-A0A843B266-F1
#
_entry.id   AF-A0A843B266-F1
#
_cell.length_a   1.000
_cell.length_b   1.000
_cell.length_c   1.000
_cell.angle_alpha   90.00
_cell.angle_beta   90.00
_cell.angle_gamma   90.00
#
_symmetry.space_group_name_H-M   'P 1'
#
loop_
_entity.id
_entity.type
_entity.pdbx_description
1 polymer ?
#
loop_
_entity_poly.entity_id
_entity_poly.type
_entity_poly.pdbx_seq_one_letter_code
_entity_poly.pdbx_strand_id
1 'polypeptide(L)' 'MALHCPRCNKNIDKAKVDEIDARLMSTYNNDALRRGLCPVCMTPLIDTEKKVSH' A
#
# COMPACT_ATOMS: atom_id res chain seq x y z
N MET A 1 2.86 -10.52 2.10
CA MET A 1 2.24 -9.72 1.03
C MET A 1 2.91 -8.36 0.95
N ALA A 2 3.94 -8.22 0.13
CA ALA A 2 4.51 -6.90 -0.15
C ALA A 2 3.62 -6.14 -1.14
N LEU A 3 3.20 -4.92 -0.80
CA LEU A 3 2.52 -4.01 -1.72
C LEU A 3 3.57 -3.21 -2.47
N HIS A 4 3.54 -3.25 -3.80
CA HIS A 4 4.47 -2.52 -4.65
C HIS A 4 3.78 -1.34 -5.35
N CYS A 5 4.39 -0.15 -5.29
CA CYS A 5 3.96 0.99 -6.09
C CYS A 5 4.82 1.09 -7.36
N PRO A 6 4.26 0.90 -8.56
CA PRO A 6 5.03 0.98 -9.80
C PRO A 6 5.49 2.41 -10.14
N ARG A 7 4.72 3.43 -9.72
CA ARG A 7 5.05 4.83 -10.00
C ARG A 7 6.11 5.39 -9.06
N CYS A 8 6.05 5.04 -7.78
CA CYS A 8 7.07 5.43 -6.80
C CYS A 8 8.27 4.47 -6.74
N ASN A 9 8.16 3.31 -7.40
CA ASN A 9 9.09 2.19 -7.31
C ASN A 9 9.43 1.82 -5.85
N LYS A 10 8.39 1.80 -4.99
CA LYS A 10 8.51 1.52 -3.56
C LYS A 10 7.80 0.23 -3.20
N ASN A 11 8.44 -0.57 -2.36
CA ASN A 11 7.83 -1.75 -1.75
C ASN A 11 7.42 -1.41 -0.32
N ILE A 12 6.25 -1.91 0.07
CA ILE A 12 5.69 -1.76 1.40
C ILE A 12 5.51 -3.17 1.95
N ASP A 13 6.30 -3.51 2.96
CA ASP A 13 6.23 -4.79 3.64
C ASP A 13 4.91 -4.97 4.38
N LYS A 14 4.24 -6.11 4.20
CA LYS A 14 2.97 -6.42 4.89
C LYS A 14 3.03 -6.17 6.38
N ALA A 15 4.13 -6.60 7.02
CA ALA A 15 4.33 -6.49 8.45
C ALA A 15 4.27 -5.05 8.95
N LYS A 16 4.53 -4.08 8.06
CA LYS A 16 4.48 -2.66 8.33
C LYS A 16 3.29 -1.97 7.66
N VAL A 17 2.53 -2.64 6.78
CA VAL A 17 1.36 -2.04 6.11
C VAL A 17 0.36 -1.56 7.14
N ASP A 18 0.01 -2.39 8.12
CA ASP A 18 -0.95 -2.02 9.18
C ASP A 18 -0.43 -0.86 10.04
N GLU A 19 0.86 -0.86 10.38
CA GLU A 19 1.49 0.25 11.14
C GLU A 19 1.50 1.55 10.33
N ILE A 20 1.88 1.48 9.06
CA ILE A 20 1.96 2.63 8.16
C ILE A 20 0.55 3.17 7.89
N ASP A 21 -0.44 2.30 7.67
CA ASP A 21 -1.85 2.69 7.49
C ASP A 21 -2.40 3.39 8.73
N ALA A 22 -2.22 2.81 9.93
CA ALA A 22 -2.63 3.43 11.17
C ALA A 22 -2.00 4.82 11.37
N ARG A 23 -0.71 4.96 11.05
CA ARG A 23 0.00 6.23 11.15
C ARG A 23 -0.45 7.25 10.09
N LEU A 24 -0.71 6.81 8.86
CA LEU A 24 -1.24 7.65 7.79
C LEU A 24 -2.65 8.16 8.09
N MET A 25 -3.51 7.28 8.60
CA MET A 25 -4.86 7.63 9.02
C MET A 25 -4.82 8.59 10.21
N SER A 26 -4.02 8.30 11.24
CA SER A 26 -3.95 9.16 12.43
C SER A 26 -3.31 10.53 12.17
N THR A 27 -2.32 10.62 11.29
CA THR A 27 -1.56 11.87 11.06
C THR A 27 -2.15 12.70 9.93
N TYR A 28 -2.62 12.04 8.87
CA TYR A 28 -3.02 12.70 7.62
C TYR A 28 -4.46 12.39 7.20
N ASN A 29 -5.21 11.62 8.00
CA ASN A 29 -6.54 11.11 7.66
C ASN A 29 -6.57 10.46 6.27
N ASN A 30 -5.52 9.70 5.95
CA ASN A 30 -5.30 9.13 4.62
C ASN A 30 -5.51 7.62 4.66
N ASP A 31 -6.57 7.18 3.97
CA ASP A 31 -7.00 5.78 3.84
C ASP A 31 -6.53 5.12 2.52
N ALA A 32 -5.58 5.75 1.81
CA ALA A 32 -5.09 5.25 0.53
C ALA A 32 -4.63 3.78 0.62
N LEU A 33 -3.88 3.40 1.66
CA LEU A 33 -3.42 2.02 1.84
C LEU A 33 -4.57 1.02 1.99
N ARG A 34 -5.58 1.32 2.84
CA ARG A 34 -6.81 0.52 2.93
C ARG A 34 -7.55 0.37 1.62
N ARG A 35 -7.48 1.38 0.75
CA ARG A 35 -8.07 1.33 -0.61
C ARG A 35 -7.16 0.67 -1.66
N GLY A 36 -5.99 0.19 -1.27
CA GLY A 36 -5.00 -0.40 -2.19
C GLY A 36 -4.33 0.65 -3.09
N LEU A 37 -4.23 1.89 -2.64
CA LEU A 37 -3.61 3.01 -3.34
C LEU A 37 -2.33 3.47 -2.62
N CYS A 38 -1.38 3.98 -3.39
CA CYS A 38 -0.16 4.56 -2.85
C CYS A 38 -0.50 5.87 -2.12
N PRO A 39 -0.11 6.04 -0.84
CA PRO A 39 -0.41 7.25 -0.08
C PRO A 39 0.29 8.52 -0.58
N VAL A 40 1.29 8.37 -1.47
CA VAL A 40 2.07 9.49 -2.03
C VAL A 40 1.53 9.93 -3.38
N CYS A 41 1.36 8.99 -4.31
CA CYS A 41 1.01 9.29 -5.71
C CYS A 41 -0.39 8.81 -6.12
N MET A 42 -1.17 8.27 -5.17
CA MET A 42 -2.51 7.70 -5.34
C MET A 42 -2.61 6.61 -6.43
N THR A 43 -1.47 6.07 -6.87
CA THR A 43 -1.43 5.02 -7.88
C THR A 43 -1.82 3.69 -7.23
N PRO A 44 -2.62 2.85 -7.90
CA PRO A 44 -2.95 1.51 -7.41
C PRO A 44 -1.68 0.72 -7.07
N LEU A 45 -1.64 0.19 -5.86
CA LEU A 45 -0.58 -0.69 -5.41
C LEU A 45 -0.80 -2.07 -6.01
N ILE A 46 0.28 -2.65 -6.50
CA ILE A 46 0.32 -4.00 -7.03
C ILE A 46 0.61 -4.91 -5.84
N ASP A 47 -0.32 -5.80 -5.53
CA ASP A 47 -0.05 -6.89 -4.62
C ASP A 47 0.81 -7.92 -5.36
N THR A 48 2.10 -7.98 -5.03
CA THR A 48 3.03 -8.90 -5.71
C THR A 48 2.85 -10.36 -5.27
N GLU A 49 1.93 -10.64 -4.36
CA GLU A 49 1.66 -11.97 -3.79
C GLU A 49 0.36 -12.59 -4.32
N LYS A 50 -0.57 -11.80 -4.89
CA LYS A 50 -1.63 -12.30 -5.77
C LYS A 50 -1.04 -12.82 -7.08
N LYS A 51 -0.37 -13.97 -7.01
CA LYS A 51 -0.39 -14.91 -8.13
C LYS A 51 -1.85 -15.26 -8.39
N VAL A 52 -2.34 -14.75 -9.51
CA VAL A 52 -3.48 -15.21 -10.30
C VAL A 52 -4.07 -16.51 -9.75
N SER A 53 -5.21 -16.42 -9.07
CA SER A 53 -6.12 -17.56 -9.02
C SER A 53 -6.56 -17.77 -10.47
N HIS A 54 -5.90 -18.72 -11.14
CA HIS A 54 -6.28 -19.22 -12.45
C HIS A 54 -7.51 -20.12 -12.30
#